data_AF-A0A520I8S7-F1
#
_entry.id   AF-A0A520I8S7-F1
#
_cell.length_a   1.000
_cell.length_b   1.000
_cell.length_c   1.000
_cell.angle_alpha   90.00
_cell.angle_beta   90.00
_cell.angle_gamma   90.00
#
_symmetry.space_group_name_H-M   'P 1'
#
loop_
_entity.id
_entity.type
_entity.pdbx_description
1 polymer ?
#
loop_
_entity_poly.entity_id
_entity_poly.type
_entity_poly.pdbx_seq_one_letter_code
_entity_poly.pdbx_strand_id
1 'polypeptide(L)'
;VWDGVKVYMYGEFNTPASAEKNGSRLQLTFNDKAVKTVEFKYALSFVSPEQAKKNFLNEVKNTTFQQQTKVGEAAWAKVINQIQTTGGTEAQKRSFYSALYRTYERMVDITEDGQYYSGYDKKIHKTNRPFYVDDWVWDSYLAHHPLRTILNPGQEGDMLNSYVLMYQQSGWVPTFPLLYGDNPCMNGFHSTITFLDGYRKGIRNYDVNAAYEGMYKNATQATMLPWKNGPKTDLEDFYYEKGYFPALKPGEEETNKTVHGFEKRQAVAITLGHSYDDWALAQFAGELKKDGDYTKFMARSNNYKNLWHNETQMFLPKDKAGNWIQIDPKFDGGMGGRDYYDENNGWTYLWKVQHDVKGLIGLFGGVNSFESKLDQLYRESLGRSKYELWAKFPDFTGITGQFSMGNEPSFHIPYLYNFSSSPWKTQKRIRFLLDTWFKDNVFGIPGDEDGGGMTAFVVFSSLGFYPVTPGTPVYTIGSPLFEKASIDLPNGKQFQVIANKCSVVNKYIQSAKFDGKVLDTPWFTHDQLVAGGKLELEMGPLPNKTWGVK
;
A
#
# COMPACT_ATOMS: atom_id res chain seq x y z
N VAL A 1 16.11 -13.48 -21.47
CA VAL A 1 15.64 -12.08 -21.60
C VAL A 1 14.23 -12.08 -21.07
N TRP A 2 13.95 -11.25 -20.06
CA TRP A 2 12.64 -11.09 -19.45
C TRP A 2 12.25 -9.63 -19.60
N ASP A 3 11.18 -9.35 -20.37
CA ASP A 3 10.71 -7.99 -20.70
C ASP A 3 11.83 -7.02 -21.15
N GLY A 4 12.71 -7.51 -22.02
CA GLY A 4 13.84 -6.74 -22.55
C GLY A 4 15.06 -6.65 -21.64
N VAL A 5 14.97 -7.12 -20.39
CA VAL A 5 16.08 -7.19 -19.45
C VAL A 5 16.82 -8.52 -19.60
N LYS A 6 18.16 -8.46 -19.61
CA LYS A 6 19.01 -9.65 -19.61
C LYS A 6 19.28 -10.06 -18.17
N VAL A 7 18.86 -11.28 -17.82
CA VAL A 7 19.22 -11.92 -16.56
C VAL A 7 20.30 -12.93 -16.85
N TYR A 8 21.46 -12.75 -16.23
CA TYR A 8 22.62 -13.62 -16.35
C TYR A 8 22.66 -14.56 -15.14
N MET A 9 23.06 -15.80 -15.36
CA MET A 9 23.18 -16.80 -14.31
C MET A 9 24.55 -17.49 -14.42
N TYR A 10 25.22 -17.66 -13.29
CA TYR A 10 26.37 -18.56 -13.16
C TYR A 10 26.06 -19.56 -12.05
N GLY A 11 26.35 -20.84 -12.28
CA GLY A 11 26.14 -21.87 -11.28
C GLY A 11 26.99 -23.10 -11.51
N GLU A 12 27.18 -23.87 -10.44
CA GLU A 12 28.00 -25.07 -10.41
C GLU A 12 27.22 -26.22 -9.76
N PHE A 13 27.44 -27.43 -10.26
CA PHE A 13 26.94 -28.66 -9.67
C PHE A 13 28.05 -29.33 -8.86
N ASN A 14 27.69 -30.02 -7.78
CA ASN A 14 28.64 -30.81 -6.98
C ASN A 14 29.18 -32.07 -7.70
N THR A 15 28.64 -32.39 -8.88
CA THR A 15 28.99 -33.60 -9.63
C THR A 15 28.91 -33.36 -11.14
N PRO A 16 29.77 -34.00 -11.96
CA PRO A 16 29.74 -33.85 -13.40
C PRO A 16 28.41 -34.33 -14.02
N ALA A 17 27.96 -33.62 -15.06
CA ALA A 17 26.82 -33.98 -15.89
C ALA A 17 27.20 -33.92 -17.37
N SER A 18 26.56 -34.76 -18.19
CA SER A 18 26.51 -34.50 -19.63
C SER A 18 25.41 -33.49 -19.92
N ALA A 19 25.69 -32.53 -20.81
CA ALA A 19 24.76 -31.46 -21.15
C ALA A 19 24.33 -31.56 -22.62
N GLU A 20 23.04 -31.43 -22.88
CA GLU A 20 22.46 -31.35 -24.22
C GLU A 20 21.61 -30.09 -24.32
N LYS A 21 21.89 -29.25 -25.33
CA LYS A 21 21.15 -28.01 -25.56
C LYS A 21 20.16 -28.22 -26.72
N ASN A 22 18.89 -27.96 -26.46
CA ASN A 22 17.83 -27.95 -27.46
C ASN A 22 17.09 -26.61 -27.43
N GLY A 23 17.44 -25.72 -28.36
CA GLY A 23 16.92 -24.35 -28.40
C GLY A 23 17.25 -23.57 -27.11
N SER A 24 16.21 -23.14 -26.40
CA SER A 24 16.31 -22.45 -25.10
C SER A 24 16.36 -23.37 -23.90
N ARG A 25 16.25 -24.70 -24.08
CA ARG A 25 16.31 -25.69 -23.01
C ARG A 25 17.71 -26.28 -22.90
N LEU A 26 18.18 -26.46 -21.67
CA LEU A 26 19.38 -27.20 -21.34
C LEU A 26 18.99 -28.43 -20.53
N GLN A 27 19.25 -29.61 -21.07
CA GLN A 27 19.08 -30.88 -20.36
C GLN A 27 20.43 -31.29 -19.76
N LEU A 28 20.42 -31.67 -18.49
CA LEU A 28 21.58 -32.18 -17.77
C LEU A 28 21.30 -33.61 -17.32
N THR A 29 22.21 -34.53 -17.64
CA THR A 29 22.11 -35.94 -17.28
C THR A 29 23.28 -36.34 -16.39
N PHE A 30 22.96 -36.87 -15.21
CA PHE A 30 23.92 -37.33 -14.21
C PHE A 30 23.99 -38.87 -14.25
N ASN A 31 25.04 -39.41 -14.86
CA ASN A 31 25.14 -40.85 -15.16
C ASN A 31 25.76 -41.68 -14.02
N ASP A 32 26.37 -41.03 -13.03
CA ASP A 32 27.01 -41.72 -11.90
C ASP A 32 25.97 -42.20 -10.89
N LYS A 33 25.76 -43.53 -10.84
CA LYS A 33 24.80 -44.18 -9.92
C LYS A 33 25.21 -44.10 -8.45
N ALA A 34 26.46 -43.75 -8.15
CA ALA A 34 26.94 -43.49 -6.79
C ALA A 34 26.45 -42.13 -6.26
N VAL A 35 26.12 -41.17 -7.13
CA VAL A 35 25.54 -39.89 -6.75
C VAL A 35 24.13 -40.10 -6.21
N LYS A 36 23.93 -39.81 -4.93
CA LYS A 36 22.61 -39.85 -4.26
C LYS A 36 21.96 -38.48 -4.13
N THR A 37 22.74 -37.42 -4.28
CA THR A 37 22.28 -36.04 -4.13
C THR A 37 23.02 -35.14 -5.12
N VAL A 38 22.25 -34.40 -5.91
CA VAL A 38 22.76 -33.35 -6.80
C VAL A 38 22.50 -32.00 -6.13
N GLU A 39 23.55 -31.25 -5.86
CA GLU A 39 23.47 -29.88 -5.35
C GLU A 39 23.77 -28.91 -6.51
N PHE A 40 22.88 -27.95 -6.74
CA PHE A 40 23.07 -26.86 -7.70
C PHE A 40 23.13 -25.54 -6.96
N LYS A 41 24.28 -24.87 -7.04
CA LYS A 41 24.46 -23.51 -6.52
C LYS A 41 24.47 -22.55 -7.67
N TYR A 42 23.79 -21.42 -7.56
CA TYR A 42 23.77 -20.41 -8.59
C TYR A 42 23.67 -19.02 -8.00
N ALA A 43 24.11 -18.03 -8.78
CA ALA A 43 23.85 -16.63 -8.54
C ALA A 43 23.39 -15.97 -9.85
N LEU A 44 22.64 -14.88 -9.71
CA LEU A 44 22.13 -14.09 -10.81
C LEU A 44 22.85 -12.75 -10.90
N SER A 45 22.73 -12.09 -12.05
CA SER A 45 23.09 -10.68 -12.25
C SER A 45 22.23 -10.07 -13.34
N PHE A 46 21.90 -8.79 -13.19
CA PHE A 46 21.27 -7.96 -14.23
C PHE A 46 22.30 -7.17 -15.05
N VAL A 47 23.56 -7.14 -14.59
CA VAL A 47 24.66 -6.42 -15.24
C VAL A 47 25.37 -7.26 -16.32
N SER A 48 26.00 -8.39 -15.96
CA SER A 48 26.77 -9.21 -16.92
C SER A 48 26.99 -10.66 -16.45
N PRO A 49 27.44 -11.57 -17.34
CA PRO A 49 27.87 -12.93 -16.94
C PRO A 49 29.03 -12.92 -15.94
N GLU A 50 29.97 -11.99 -16.10
CA GLU A 50 31.14 -11.84 -15.20
C GLU A 50 30.68 -11.40 -13.81
N GLN A 51 29.71 -10.49 -13.73
CA GLN A 51 29.10 -10.08 -12.47
C GLN A 51 28.34 -11.25 -11.82
N ALA A 52 27.53 -12.03 -12.57
CA ALA A 52 26.86 -13.23 -12.03
C ALA A 52 27.88 -14.21 -11.42
N LYS A 53 29.01 -14.43 -12.09
CA LYS A 53 30.10 -15.26 -11.58
C LYS A 53 30.73 -14.66 -10.33
N LYS A 54 30.93 -13.34 -10.28
CA LYS A 54 31.46 -12.66 -9.08
C LYS A 54 30.53 -12.81 -7.88
N ASN A 55 29.22 -12.60 -8.07
CA ASN A 55 28.21 -12.82 -7.02
C ASN A 55 28.27 -14.28 -6.52
N PHE A 56 28.34 -15.25 -7.44
CA PHE A 56 28.49 -16.68 -7.08
C PHE A 56 29.73 -16.95 -6.22
N LEU A 57 30.89 -16.44 -6.64
CA LEU A 57 32.16 -16.62 -5.94
C LEU A 57 32.13 -16.02 -4.54
N ASN A 58 31.45 -14.89 -4.36
CA ASN A 58 31.37 -14.16 -3.10
C ASN A 58 30.36 -14.77 -2.12
N GLU A 59 29.20 -15.20 -2.62
CA GLU A 59 28.04 -15.50 -1.77
C GLU A 59 27.83 -16.99 -1.51
N VAL A 60 28.06 -17.84 -2.52
CA VAL A 60 27.58 -19.25 -2.46
C VAL A 60 28.65 -20.31 -2.72
N LYS A 61 29.76 -20.00 -3.42
CA LYS A 61 30.78 -20.99 -3.82
C LYS A 61 31.21 -21.94 -2.70
N ASN A 62 31.64 -21.36 -1.58
CA ASN A 62 32.25 -22.08 -0.46
C ASN A 62 31.26 -22.40 0.67
N THR A 63 29.96 -22.44 0.38
CA THR A 63 28.90 -22.68 1.38
C THR A 63 28.13 -23.96 1.08
N THR A 64 27.66 -24.67 2.09
CA THR A 64 26.73 -25.81 1.92
C THR A 64 25.28 -25.33 1.98
N PHE A 65 24.34 -26.14 1.47
CA PHE A 65 22.90 -25.85 1.63
C PHE A 65 22.51 -25.56 3.09
N GLN A 66 22.97 -26.35 4.05
CA GLN A 66 22.64 -26.17 5.47
C GLN A 66 23.23 -24.87 6.05
N GLN A 67 24.40 -24.44 5.58
CA GLN A 67 24.97 -23.15 5.97
C GLN A 67 24.12 -22.00 5.44
N GLN A 68 23.69 -22.07 4.18
CA GLN A 68 22.79 -21.07 3.58
C GLN A 68 21.42 -21.04 4.27
N THR A 69 20.85 -22.20 4.64
CA THR A 69 19.62 -22.27 5.45
C THR A 69 19.78 -21.49 6.75
N LYS A 70 20.88 -21.70 7.49
CA LYS A 70 21.12 -20.99 8.75
C LYS A 70 21.34 -19.49 8.57
N VAL A 71 22.00 -19.07 7.49
CA VAL A 71 22.15 -17.64 7.16
C VAL A 71 20.79 -17.00 6.88
N GLY A 72 19.94 -17.67 6.10
CA GLY A 72 18.57 -17.21 5.84
C GLY A 72 17.70 -17.17 7.09
N GLU A 73 17.75 -18.21 7.92
CA GLU A 73 17.04 -18.26 9.22
C GLU A 73 17.49 -17.12 10.14
N ALA A 74 18.79 -16.84 10.22
CA ALA A 74 19.31 -15.74 11.04
C ALA A 74 18.87 -14.36 10.52
N ALA A 75 18.84 -14.16 9.20
CA ALA A 75 18.36 -12.93 8.57
C ALA A 75 16.87 -12.70 8.89
N TRP A 76 16.03 -13.74 8.73
CA TRP A 76 14.62 -13.65 9.07
C TRP A 76 14.35 -13.53 10.56
N ALA A 77 15.13 -14.21 11.41
CA ALA A 77 15.04 -14.05 12.86
C ALA A 77 15.29 -12.58 13.27
N LYS A 78 16.22 -11.87 12.61
CA LYS A 78 16.45 -10.44 12.87
C LYS A 78 15.21 -9.61 12.54
N VAL A 79 14.54 -9.87 11.41
CA VAL A 79 13.31 -9.18 10.99
C VAL A 79 12.16 -9.48 11.94
N ILE A 80 11.88 -10.75 12.18
CA ILE A 80 10.78 -11.23 13.03
C ILE A 80 10.93 -10.67 14.46
N ASN A 81 12.16 -10.67 14.99
CA ASN A 81 12.43 -10.18 16.34
C ASN A 81 12.43 -8.65 16.47
N GLN A 82 12.20 -7.86 15.41
CA GLN A 82 12.01 -6.40 15.57
C GLN A 82 10.74 -6.07 16.36
N ILE A 83 9.76 -6.98 16.34
CA ILE A 83 8.51 -6.81 17.06
C ILE A 83 8.31 -8.03 17.97
N GLN A 84 8.28 -7.82 19.27
CA GLN A 84 8.01 -8.89 20.23
C GLN A 84 6.59 -8.78 20.78
N THR A 85 5.90 -9.91 20.83
CA THR A 85 4.51 -9.99 21.30
C THR A 85 4.35 -10.93 22.49
N THR A 86 3.44 -10.60 23.40
CA THR A 86 3.02 -11.45 24.53
C THR A 86 1.50 -11.46 24.61
N GLY A 87 0.93 -12.61 24.98
CA GLY A 87 -0.51 -12.86 24.84
C GLY A 87 -0.90 -13.21 23.40
N GLY A 88 -2.21 -13.22 23.14
CA GLY A 88 -2.77 -13.71 21.88
C GLY A 88 -2.71 -15.23 21.74
N THR A 89 -3.46 -15.78 20.78
CA THR A 89 -3.41 -17.21 20.46
C THR A 89 -2.25 -17.53 19.53
N GLU A 90 -1.83 -18.80 19.48
CA GLU A 90 -0.79 -19.23 18.53
C GLU A 90 -1.18 -18.99 17.07
N ALA A 91 -2.47 -19.10 16.73
CA ALA A 91 -2.97 -18.76 15.41
C ALA A 91 -2.80 -17.26 15.09
N GLN A 92 -3.10 -16.38 16.05
CA GLN A 92 -2.89 -14.94 15.89
C GLN A 92 -1.41 -14.58 15.74
N LYS A 93 -0.51 -15.23 16.49
CA LYS A 93 0.94 -15.05 16.32
C LYS A 93 1.42 -15.53 14.95
N ARG A 94 0.99 -16.71 14.49
CA ARG A 94 1.35 -17.21 13.15
C ARG A 94 0.88 -16.27 12.05
N SER A 95 -0.37 -15.82 12.11
CA SER A 95 -0.94 -14.85 11.17
C SER A 95 -0.14 -13.54 11.17
N PHE A 96 0.12 -12.98 12.36
CA PHE A 96 0.89 -11.74 12.54
C PHE A 96 2.33 -11.84 11.99
N TYR A 97 3.10 -12.86 12.36
CA TYR A 97 4.49 -12.97 11.92
C TYR A 97 4.61 -13.39 10.45
N SER A 98 3.61 -14.10 9.90
CA SER A 98 3.54 -14.37 8.45
C SER A 98 3.24 -13.08 7.68
N ALA A 99 2.33 -12.24 8.20
CA ALA A 99 2.06 -10.92 7.64
C ALA A 99 3.31 -10.02 7.70
N LEU A 100 4.00 -9.97 8.85
CA LEU A 100 5.26 -9.23 8.97
C LEU A 100 6.31 -9.71 7.97
N TYR A 101 6.48 -11.03 7.79
CA TYR A 101 7.35 -11.60 6.77
C TYR A 101 7.01 -11.08 5.35
N ARG A 102 5.72 -11.05 4.98
CA ARG A 102 5.29 -10.60 3.65
C ARG A 102 5.62 -9.14 3.37
N THR A 103 5.58 -8.28 4.40
CA THR A 103 6.01 -6.87 4.27
C THR A 103 7.51 -6.68 3.98
N TYR A 104 8.31 -7.74 3.93
CA TYR A 104 9.73 -7.67 3.56
C TYR A 104 10.01 -8.22 2.15
N GLU A 105 9.00 -8.70 1.42
CA GLU A 105 9.18 -9.25 0.08
C GLU A 105 9.51 -8.17 -0.96
N ARG A 106 8.94 -6.96 -0.80
CA ARG A 106 9.12 -5.80 -1.69
C ARG A 106 9.51 -4.55 -0.90
N MET A 107 10.21 -3.58 -1.48
CA MET A 107 10.89 -3.60 -2.78
C MET A 107 12.14 -4.49 -2.78
N VAL A 108 12.64 -4.83 -3.98
CA VAL A 108 13.83 -5.65 -4.19
C VAL A 108 15.04 -4.78 -4.53
N ASP A 109 16.15 -4.93 -3.78
CA ASP A 109 17.44 -4.31 -4.11
C ASP A 109 18.08 -5.06 -5.27
N ILE A 110 18.41 -4.34 -6.34
CA ILE A 110 19.08 -4.90 -7.52
C ILE A 110 20.51 -4.38 -7.70
N THR A 111 21.08 -3.81 -6.63
CA THR A 111 22.46 -3.32 -6.61
C THR A 111 23.43 -4.48 -6.48
N GLU A 112 24.41 -4.51 -7.36
CA GLU A 112 25.42 -5.54 -7.45
C GLU A 112 26.79 -4.89 -7.50
N ASP A 113 27.64 -5.09 -6.49
CA ASP A 113 29.04 -4.62 -6.50
C ASP A 113 29.20 -3.11 -6.82
N GLY A 114 28.32 -2.27 -6.27
CA GLY A 114 28.37 -0.81 -6.46
C GLY A 114 27.86 -0.33 -7.82
N GLN A 115 27.03 -1.13 -8.48
CA GLN A 115 26.36 -0.77 -9.73
C GLN A 115 25.00 -1.46 -9.84
N TYR A 116 24.15 -0.99 -10.75
CA TYR A 116 22.87 -1.63 -11.06
C TYR A 116 22.53 -1.41 -12.54
N TYR A 117 21.78 -2.34 -13.12
CA TYR A 117 21.15 -2.12 -14.42
C TYR A 117 19.80 -1.43 -14.23
N SER A 118 19.60 -0.27 -14.85
CA SER A 118 18.32 0.43 -14.82
C SER A 118 17.44 0.02 -15.98
N GLY A 119 16.24 -0.49 -15.66
CA GLY A 119 15.17 -0.67 -16.63
C GLY A 119 14.61 0.63 -17.21
N TYR A 120 14.90 1.79 -16.62
CA TYR A 120 14.30 3.08 -16.95
C TYR A 120 15.02 3.80 -18.09
N ASP A 121 16.35 3.69 -18.17
CA ASP A 121 17.16 4.22 -19.28
C ASP A 121 17.96 3.14 -20.03
N LYS A 122 17.80 1.87 -19.62
CA LYS A 122 18.45 0.69 -20.20
C LYS A 122 19.98 0.71 -20.09
N LYS A 123 20.54 1.37 -19.06
CA LYS A 123 21.99 1.48 -18.84
C LYS A 123 22.40 0.89 -17.48
N ILE A 124 23.70 0.62 -17.38
CA ILE A 124 24.33 0.28 -16.10
C ILE A 124 24.79 1.59 -15.45
N HIS A 125 24.39 1.78 -14.20
CA HIS A 125 24.75 2.93 -13.37
C HIS A 125 25.67 2.49 -12.24
N LYS A 126 26.63 3.33 -11.89
CA LYS A 126 27.44 3.14 -10.67
C LYS A 126 26.75 3.81 -9.49
N THR A 127 26.82 3.19 -8.33
CA THR A 127 26.19 3.69 -7.11
C THR A 127 26.98 3.26 -5.87
N ASN A 128 26.89 4.06 -4.81
CA ASN A 128 27.30 3.68 -3.46
C ASN A 128 26.09 3.45 -2.54
N ARG A 129 24.89 3.38 -3.12
CA ARG A 129 23.61 3.30 -2.45
C ARG A 129 22.70 2.27 -3.12
N PRO A 130 21.91 1.50 -2.36
CA PRO A 130 20.93 0.59 -2.92
C PRO A 130 19.98 1.26 -3.92
N PHE A 131 19.68 0.54 -5.01
CA PHE A 131 18.65 0.87 -5.98
C PHE A 131 17.58 -0.22 -5.95
N TYR A 132 16.38 0.18 -5.54
CA TYR A 132 15.24 -0.69 -5.33
C TYR A 132 14.28 -0.65 -6.53
N VAL A 133 13.67 -1.78 -6.86
CA VAL A 133 12.58 -1.93 -7.84
C VAL A 133 11.49 -2.85 -7.27
N ASP A 134 10.39 -3.03 -8.00
CA ASP A 134 9.24 -3.86 -7.61
C ASP A 134 8.46 -3.26 -6.43
N ASP A 135 7.87 -2.08 -6.66
CA ASP A 135 6.86 -1.49 -5.76
C ASP A 135 5.52 -1.31 -6.48
N TRP A 136 4.45 -1.53 -5.72
CA TRP A 136 3.07 -1.53 -6.19
C TRP A 136 2.37 -0.38 -5.48
N VAL A 137 2.68 0.85 -5.90
CA VAL A 137 2.50 2.02 -5.03
C VAL A 137 1.04 2.36 -4.74
N TRP A 138 0.11 1.89 -5.56
CA TRP A 138 -1.33 2.03 -5.31
C TRP A 138 -1.78 1.25 -4.08
N ASP A 139 -1.09 0.16 -3.76
CA ASP A 139 -1.34 -0.70 -2.61
C ASP A 139 -0.45 -0.27 -1.43
N SER A 140 0.86 -0.12 -1.69
CA SER A 140 1.88 -0.03 -0.66
C SER A 140 1.87 1.31 0.09
N TYR A 141 1.39 2.40 -0.51
CA TYR A 141 1.35 3.73 0.14
C TYR A 141 0.46 3.77 1.38
N LEU A 142 -0.58 2.93 1.43
CA LEU A 142 -1.61 2.96 2.47
C LEU A 142 -1.05 2.55 3.83
N ALA A 143 -0.20 1.53 3.86
CA ALA A 143 0.28 0.93 5.10
C ALA A 143 1.71 0.38 5.00
N HIS A 144 2.16 -0.11 3.85
CA HIS A 144 3.46 -0.77 3.76
C HIS A 144 4.63 0.20 3.89
N HIS A 145 4.63 1.29 3.11
CA HIS A 145 5.59 2.39 3.29
C HIS A 145 5.50 3.02 4.70
N PRO A 146 4.29 3.37 5.21
CA PRO A 146 4.14 3.83 6.59
C PRO A 146 4.71 2.87 7.65
N LEU A 147 4.61 1.56 7.46
CA LEU A 147 5.19 0.57 8.38
C LEU A 147 6.73 0.60 8.29
N ARG A 148 7.28 0.68 7.09
CA ARG A 148 8.73 0.75 6.87
C ARG A 148 9.34 2.02 7.46
N THR A 149 8.61 3.14 7.50
CA THR A 149 9.06 4.36 8.19
C THR A 149 9.32 4.15 9.69
N ILE A 150 8.71 3.13 10.30
CA ILE A 150 8.94 2.74 11.70
C ILE A 150 10.07 1.71 11.79
N LEU A 151 9.95 0.62 11.03
CA LEU A 151 10.80 -0.57 11.20
C LEU A 151 12.17 -0.43 10.53
N ASN A 152 12.24 0.26 9.39
CA ASN A 152 13.46 0.42 8.62
C ASN A 152 13.51 1.76 7.83
N PRO A 153 13.52 2.92 8.52
CA PRO A 153 13.48 4.24 7.88
C PRO A 153 14.69 4.53 6.98
N GLY A 154 15.85 3.91 7.25
CA GLY A 154 17.02 4.02 6.38
C GLY A 154 16.77 3.40 5.01
N GLN A 155 16.25 2.16 5.00
CA GLN A 155 15.86 1.46 3.77
C GLN A 155 14.74 2.20 3.03
N GLU A 156 13.74 2.70 3.75
CA GLU A 156 12.68 3.52 3.15
C GLU A 156 13.27 4.74 2.44
N GLY A 157 14.27 5.41 3.03
CA GLY A 157 14.99 6.50 2.37
C GLY A 157 15.71 6.07 1.08
N ASP A 158 16.27 4.86 1.03
CA ASP A 158 16.90 4.29 -0.18
C ASP A 158 15.87 3.98 -1.27
N MET A 159 14.67 3.52 -0.89
CA MET A 159 13.55 3.30 -1.80
C MET A 159 13.04 4.63 -2.39
N LEU A 160 12.81 5.64 -1.55
CA LEU A 160 12.44 6.99 -2.00
C LEU A 160 13.50 7.59 -2.93
N ASN A 161 14.78 7.38 -2.64
CA ASN A 161 15.86 7.76 -3.55
C ASN A 161 15.80 7.02 -4.88
N SER A 162 15.42 5.74 -4.88
CA SER A 162 15.27 4.96 -6.10
C SER A 162 14.17 5.54 -6.99
N TYR A 163 13.03 5.97 -6.43
CA TYR A 163 12.01 6.73 -7.17
C TYR A 163 12.55 8.01 -7.82
N VAL A 164 13.38 8.77 -7.11
CA VAL A 164 14.01 9.99 -7.66
C VAL A 164 14.94 9.64 -8.83
N LEU A 165 15.74 8.59 -8.70
CA LEU A 165 16.63 8.12 -9.76
C LEU A 165 15.83 7.61 -10.97
N MET A 166 14.73 6.89 -10.75
CA MET A 166 13.82 6.46 -11.80
C MET A 166 13.27 7.64 -12.58
N TYR A 167 12.82 8.70 -11.87
CA TYR A 167 12.39 9.95 -12.50
C TYR A 167 13.48 10.58 -13.35
N GLN A 168 14.70 10.69 -12.83
CA GLN A 168 15.83 11.26 -13.57
C GLN A 168 16.20 10.44 -14.82
N GLN A 169 15.98 9.12 -14.78
CA GLN A 169 16.33 8.19 -15.85
C GLN A 169 15.24 8.05 -16.93
N SER A 170 13.97 8.08 -16.55
CA SER A 170 12.83 7.91 -17.49
C SER A 170 12.13 9.22 -17.85
N GLY A 171 12.27 10.25 -17.01
CA GLY A 171 11.54 11.51 -17.11
C GLY A 171 10.19 11.53 -16.39
N TRP A 172 9.73 10.44 -15.77
CA TRP A 172 8.46 10.38 -15.02
C TRP A 172 8.66 9.64 -13.70
N VAL A 173 8.00 10.10 -12.63
CA VAL A 173 7.95 9.31 -11.40
C VAL A 173 7.05 8.10 -11.67
N PRO A 174 7.52 6.86 -11.49
CA PRO A 174 6.73 5.67 -11.79
C PRO A 174 5.58 5.47 -10.81
N THR A 175 4.58 4.70 -11.22
CA THR A 175 3.47 4.26 -10.36
C THR A 175 3.62 2.79 -9.95
N PHE A 176 4.19 1.96 -10.81
CA PHE A 176 4.45 0.55 -10.52
C PHE A 176 5.86 0.21 -11.00
N PRO A 177 6.90 0.65 -10.27
CA PRO A 177 8.26 0.43 -10.69
C PRO A 177 8.63 -1.05 -10.69
N LEU A 178 9.03 -1.60 -11.84
CA LEU A 178 9.54 -2.97 -11.97
C LEU A 178 10.99 -2.98 -12.48
N LEU A 179 11.62 -4.15 -12.50
CA LEU A 179 12.99 -4.34 -12.98
C LEU A 179 13.21 -3.79 -14.40
N TYR A 180 12.19 -3.92 -15.27
CA TYR A 180 12.26 -3.53 -16.67
C TYR A 180 11.78 -2.10 -16.95
N GLY A 181 11.47 -1.32 -15.92
CA GLY A 181 10.88 0.01 -16.01
C GLY A 181 9.50 0.05 -15.38
N ASP A 182 8.78 1.13 -15.60
CA ASP A 182 7.43 1.30 -15.06
C ASP A 182 6.43 0.41 -15.80
N ASN A 183 5.60 -0.33 -15.07
CA ASN A 183 4.43 -1.00 -15.59
C ASN A 183 3.19 -0.32 -14.97
N PRO A 184 2.70 0.79 -15.53
CA PRO A 184 1.92 1.78 -14.81
C PRO A 184 0.46 1.36 -14.51
N CYS A 185 0.28 0.18 -13.93
CA CYS A 185 -0.97 -0.37 -13.45
C CYS A 185 -1.66 0.57 -12.47
N MET A 186 -2.98 0.39 -12.35
CA MET A 186 -3.85 1.15 -11.46
C MET A 186 -3.84 2.66 -11.79
N ASN A 187 -4.46 3.47 -10.93
CA ASN A 187 -4.55 4.92 -11.08
C ASN A 187 -3.73 5.68 -10.02
N GLY A 188 -3.69 7.00 -10.13
CA GLY A 188 -3.11 7.87 -9.10
C GLY A 188 -1.58 8.05 -9.20
N PHE A 189 -1.11 9.15 -8.62
CA PHE A 189 0.31 9.47 -8.45
C PHE A 189 0.73 9.27 -6.99
N HIS A 190 0.35 8.12 -6.41
CA HIS A 190 0.42 7.86 -4.98
C HIS A 190 1.85 7.85 -4.39
N SER A 191 2.89 7.72 -5.22
CA SER A 191 4.28 7.98 -4.81
C SER A 191 4.48 9.38 -4.23
N THR A 192 3.67 10.36 -4.65
CA THR A 192 3.58 11.71 -4.06
C THR A 192 3.22 11.66 -2.57
N ILE A 193 2.28 10.79 -2.19
CA ILE A 193 1.87 10.58 -0.80
C ILE A 193 3.00 9.91 -0.03
N THR A 194 3.65 8.90 -0.61
CA THR A 194 4.79 8.21 -0.01
C THR A 194 5.96 9.17 0.28
N PHE A 195 6.31 10.05 -0.67
CA PHE A 195 7.33 11.08 -0.45
C PHE A 195 6.97 12.02 0.70
N LEU A 196 5.73 12.50 0.75
CA LEU A 196 5.26 13.38 1.83
C LEU A 196 5.30 12.68 3.20
N ASP A 197 4.83 11.44 3.27
CA ASP A 197 4.81 10.64 4.50
C ASP A 197 6.23 10.45 5.05
N GLY A 198 7.16 10.02 4.19
CA GLY A 198 8.58 9.91 4.54
C GLY A 198 9.16 11.25 5.00
N TYR A 199 8.93 12.33 4.24
CA TYR A 199 9.48 13.66 4.55
C TYR A 199 9.03 14.17 5.94
N ARG A 200 7.74 14.03 6.25
CA ARG A 200 7.16 14.45 7.54
C ARG A 200 7.55 13.56 8.70
N LYS A 201 7.98 12.33 8.43
CA LYS A 201 8.56 11.40 9.41
C LYS A 201 10.09 11.46 9.49
N GLY A 202 10.70 12.47 8.86
CA GLY A 202 12.14 12.76 8.96
C GLY A 202 13.02 12.02 7.94
N ILE A 203 12.44 11.26 7.01
CA ILE A 203 13.15 10.57 5.93
C ILE A 203 13.32 11.54 4.78
N ARG A 204 14.50 12.17 4.71
CA ARG A 204 14.85 13.25 3.77
C ARG A 204 16.21 13.04 3.11
N ASN A 205 16.80 11.85 3.28
CA ASN A 205 18.08 11.45 2.72
C ASN A 205 17.95 11.09 1.24
N TYR A 206 17.44 11.98 0.41
CA TYR A 206 17.36 11.89 -1.06
C TYR A 206 17.32 13.31 -1.63
N ASP A 207 17.40 13.48 -2.95
CA ASP A 207 17.24 14.79 -3.56
C ASP A 207 15.76 15.23 -3.49
N VAL A 208 15.42 15.93 -2.42
CA VAL A 208 14.07 16.44 -2.14
C VAL A 208 13.57 17.38 -3.24
N ASN A 209 14.47 18.16 -3.86
CA ASN A 209 14.08 19.08 -4.93
C ASN A 209 13.76 18.32 -6.21
N ALA A 210 14.57 17.32 -6.58
CA ALA A 210 14.27 16.46 -7.72
C ALA A 210 13.01 15.61 -7.50
N ALA A 211 12.77 15.14 -6.28
CA ALA A 211 11.52 14.47 -5.92
C ALA A 211 10.31 15.39 -6.15
N TYR A 212 10.34 16.61 -5.62
CA TYR A 212 9.28 17.59 -5.80
C TYR A 212 9.09 17.97 -7.28
N GLU A 213 10.18 18.13 -8.04
CA GLU A 213 10.13 18.38 -9.48
C GLU A 213 9.36 17.28 -10.21
N GLY A 214 9.69 16.01 -9.94
CA GLY A 214 8.99 14.86 -10.49
C GLY A 214 7.52 14.80 -10.11
N MET A 215 7.18 15.02 -8.83
CA MET A 215 5.79 15.07 -8.35
C MET A 215 5.00 16.18 -9.05
N TYR A 216 5.57 17.38 -9.13
CA TYR A 216 4.96 18.52 -9.82
C TYR A 216 4.76 18.23 -11.32
N LYS A 217 5.75 17.62 -11.96
CA LYS A 217 5.68 17.25 -13.37
C LYS A 217 4.58 16.23 -13.63
N ASN A 218 4.50 15.14 -12.85
CA ASN A 218 3.41 14.17 -12.97
C ASN A 218 2.05 14.89 -12.82
N ALA A 219 1.89 15.68 -11.77
CA ALA A 219 0.63 16.38 -11.46
C ALA A 219 0.19 17.43 -12.50
N THR A 220 1.07 17.87 -13.40
CA THR A 220 0.77 18.95 -14.36
C THR A 220 0.97 18.57 -15.82
N GLN A 221 1.69 17.49 -16.10
CA GLN A 221 2.11 17.11 -17.43
C GLN A 221 1.92 15.62 -17.73
N ALA A 222 1.65 14.76 -16.74
CA ALA A 222 1.40 13.34 -16.99
C ALA A 222 -0.08 13.05 -17.21
N THR A 223 -0.37 11.98 -17.94
CA THR A 223 -1.71 11.42 -18.01
C THR A 223 -2.09 10.79 -16.67
N MET A 224 -3.36 10.94 -16.29
CA MET A 224 -3.99 10.32 -15.12
C MET A 224 -4.64 8.98 -15.47
N LEU A 225 -4.64 8.61 -16.75
CA LEU A 225 -5.23 7.37 -17.22
C LEU A 225 -4.50 6.15 -16.64
N PRO A 226 -5.23 5.15 -16.13
CA PRO A 226 -4.61 3.97 -15.57
C PRO A 226 -3.93 3.17 -16.69
N TRP A 227 -2.89 2.40 -16.34
CA TRP A 227 -2.11 1.59 -17.29
C TRP A 227 -1.34 2.42 -18.32
N LYS A 228 -1.09 3.70 -18.04
CA LYS A 228 -0.31 4.62 -18.86
C LYS A 228 0.55 5.53 -17.99
N ASN A 229 1.82 5.66 -18.36
CA ASN A 229 2.69 6.71 -17.88
C ASN A 229 3.27 7.45 -19.10
N GLY A 230 3.20 8.78 -19.07
CA GLY A 230 3.50 9.60 -20.23
C GLY A 230 2.74 10.92 -20.21
N PRO A 231 2.82 11.71 -21.31
CA PRO A 231 2.25 13.04 -21.36
C PRO A 231 0.73 13.03 -21.21
N LYS A 232 0.20 14.09 -20.60
CA LYS A 232 -1.23 14.37 -20.47
C LYS A 232 -1.94 14.44 -21.83
N THR A 233 -3.24 14.22 -21.79
CA THR A 233 -4.17 14.27 -22.91
C THR A 233 -5.21 15.37 -22.69
N ASP A 234 -6.19 15.45 -23.59
CA ASP A 234 -7.35 16.34 -23.48
C ASP A 234 -8.23 16.06 -22.25
N LEU A 235 -8.20 14.83 -21.72
CA LEU A 235 -8.95 14.45 -20.52
C LEU A 235 -8.39 15.12 -19.26
N GLU A 236 -7.06 15.23 -19.14
CA GLU A 236 -6.42 15.93 -18.03
C GLU A 236 -6.61 17.45 -18.14
N ASP A 237 -6.59 18.00 -19.36
CA ASP A 237 -6.93 19.41 -19.57
C ASP A 237 -8.36 19.71 -19.12
N PHE A 238 -9.31 18.83 -19.43
CA PHE A 238 -10.67 18.90 -18.90
C PHE A 238 -10.68 18.82 -17.37
N TYR A 239 -9.95 17.87 -16.77
CA TYR A 239 -9.86 17.72 -15.31
C TYR A 239 -9.33 19.00 -14.63
N TYR A 240 -8.30 19.63 -15.20
CA TYR A 240 -7.73 20.86 -14.66
C TYR A 240 -8.69 22.06 -14.76
N GLU A 241 -9.54 22.10 -15.80
CA GLU A 241 -10.51 23.18 -15.99
C GLU A 241 -11.81 22.96 -15.19
N LYS A 242 -12.31 21.72 -15.15
CA LYS A 242 -13.65 21.38 -14.63
C LYS A 242 -13.63 20.73 -13.25
N GLY A 243 -12.48 20.24 -12.79
CA GLY A 243 -12.29 19.67 -11.47
C GLY A 243 -12.86 18.26 -11.28
N TYR A 244 -13.11 17.52 -12.35
CA TYR A 244 -13.44 16.08 -12.30
C TYR A 244 -13.09 15.41 -13.63
N PHE A 245 -12.83 14.10 -13.60
CA PHE A 245 -12.53 13.33 -14.81
C PHE A 245 -13.85 12.95 -15.52
N PRO A 246 -14.00 13.20 -16.83
CA PRO A 246 -15.28 13.03 -17.50
C PRO A 246 -15.55 11.55 -17.81
N ALA A 247 -16.68 11.05 -17.33
CA ALA A 247 -17.16 9.70 -17.60
C ALA A 247 -17.91 9.61 -18.94
N LEU A 248 -18.03 8.38 -19.46
CA LEU A 248 -18.83 8.05 -20.64
C LEU A 248 -20.16 7.44 -20.19
N LYS A 249 -21.24 7.71 -20.94
CA LYS A 249 -22.53 7.05 -20.68
C LYS A 249 -22.47 5.57 -21.08
N PRO A 250 -23.32 4.69 -20.51
CA PRO A 250 -23.42 3.31 -20.96
C PRO A 250 -23.65 3.23 -22.47
N GLY A 251 -22.75 2.51 -23.16
CA GLY A 251 -22.80 2.32 -24.61
C GLY A 251 -22.17 3.45 -25.44
N GLU A 252 -21.70 4.53 -24.84
CA GLU A 252 -20.92 5.56 -25.53
C GLU A 252 -19.51 5.05 -25.85
N GLU A 253 -19.01 5.38 -27.05
CA GLU A 253 -17.71 4.91 -27.52
C GLU A 253 -16.56 5.75 -26.91
N GLU A 254 -15.49 5.06 -26.51
CA GLU A 254 -14.24 5.70 -26.13
C GLU A 254 -13.51 6.22 -27.37
N THR A 255 -13.37 7.54 -27.45
CA THR A 255 -12.74 8.22 -28.61
C THR A 255 -11.28 8.59 -28.35
N ASN A 256 -10.85 8.67 -27.09
CA ASN A 256 -9.46 8.92 -26.74
C ASN A 256 -8.67 7.60 -26.82
N LYS A 257 -7.79 7.51 -27.82
CA LYS A 257 -6.98 6.30 -28.13
C LYS A 257 -5.92 5.97 -27.07
N THR A 258 -5.64 6.88 -26.15
CA THR A 258 -4.70 6.65 -25.05
C THR A 258 -5.35 5.83 -23.93
N VAL A 259 -6.68 5.90 -23.80
CA VAL A 259 -7.45 5.14 -22.81
C VAL A 259 -7.29 3.65 -23.07
N HIS A 260 -6.94 2.91 -22.02
CA HIS A 260 -6.75 1.48 -22.13
C HIS A 260 -8.09 0.76 -22.37
N GLY A 261 -8.13 -0.14 -23.36
CA GLY A 261 -9.38 -0.73 -23.84
C GLY A 261 -10.17 -1.52 -22.78
N PHE A 262 -9.46 -2.11 -21.82
CA PHE A 262 -10.01 -2.91 -20.72
C PHE A 262 -10.11 -2.15 -19.39
N GLU A 263 -9.24 -1.17 -19.18
CA GLU A 263 -9.12 -0.45 -17.90
C GLU A 263 -9.88 0.88 -17.89
N LYS A 264 -10.31 1.33 -19.08
CA LYS A 264 -11.27 2.44 -19.24
C LYS A 264 -10.78 3.70 -18.52
N ARG A 265 -11.72 4.57 -18.14
CA ARG A 265 -11.42 5.89 -17.57
C ARG A 265 -11.42 5.91 -16.05
N GLN A 266 -12.09 5.00 -15.36
CA GLN A 266 -12.19 4.97 -13.90
C GLN A 266 -12.52 6.35 -13.29
N ALA A 267 -13.45 7.08 -13.91
CA ALA A 267 -13.56 8.54 -13.78
C ALA A 267 -13.77 9.06 -12.33
N VAL A 268 -14.54 8.33 -11.52
CA VAL A 268 -14.74 8.63 -10.10
C VAL A 268 -13.49 8.27 -9.30
N ALA A 269 -12.93 7.07 -9.50
CA ALA A 269 -11.71 6.64 -8.81
C ALA A 269 -10.53 7.59 -9.06
N ILE A 270 -10.27 7.97 -10.31
CA ILE A 270 -9.25 8.98 -10.69
C ILE A 270 -9.52 10.30 -9.96
N THR A 271 -10.75 10.81 -10.00
CA THR A 271 -11.06 12.11 -9.39
C THR A 271 -10.82 12.10 -7.88
N LEU A 272 -11.16 11.00 -7.20
CA LEU A 272 -10.94 10.82 -5.77
C LEU A 272 -9.45 10.63 -5.43
N GLY A 273 -8.77 9.73 -6.15
CA GLY A 273 -7.35 9.42 -5.97
C GLY A 273 -6.47 10.66 -6.17
N HIS A 274 -6.63 11.35 -7.29
CA HIS A 274 -5.84 12.55 -7.58
C HIS A 274 -6.18 13.74 -6.69
N SER A 275 -7.38 13.79 -6.08
CA SER A 275 -7.66 14.77 -5.03
C SER A 275 -6.74 14.57 -3.81
N TYR A 276 -6.41 13.32 -3.47
CA TYR A 276 -5.47 13.00 -2.41
C TYR A 276 -4.02 13.28 -2.84
N ASP A 277 -3.65 12.87 -4.06
CA ASP A 277 -2.30 13.18 -4.58
C ASP A 277 -2.04 14.68 -4.63
N ASP A 278 -3.03 15.48 -5.03
CA ASP A 278 -2.94 16.94 -5.04
C ASP A 278 -2.85 17.52 -3.63
N TRP A 279 -3.58 16.98 -2.66
CA TRP A 279 -3.38 17.35 -1.27
C TRP A 279 -1.93 17.08 -0.86
N ALA A 280 -1.39 15.91 -1.17
CA ALA A 280 -0.04 15.54 -0.78
C ALA A 280 1.00 16.45 -1.43
N LEU A 281 0.87 16.74 -2.72
CA LEU A 281 1.74 17.70 -3.42
C LEU A 281 1.62 19.11 -2.83
N ALA A 282 0.41 19.56 -2.52
CA ALA A 282 0.19 20.86 -1.89
C ALA A 282 0.89 20.93 -0.52
N GLN A 283 0.70 19.91 0.32
CA GLN A 283 1.35 19.84 1.62
C GLN A 283 2.88 19.86 1.48
N PHE A 284 3.43 19.08 0.54
CA PHE A 284 4.87 19.06 0.27
C PHE A 284 5.37 20.42 -0.23
N ALA A 285 4.63 21.10 -1.10
CA ALA A 285 4.93 22.47 -1.52
C ALA A 285 4.99 23.43 -0.32
N GLY A 286 4.08 23.27 0.65
CA GLY A 286 4.08 24.01 1.91
C GLY A 286 5.34 23.77 2.75
N GLU A 287 5.78 22.51 2.89
CA GLU A 287 7.04 22.17 3.57
C GLU A 287 8.25 22.86 2.91
N LEU A 288 8.20 23.03 1.59
CA LEU A 288 9.23 23.70 0.79
C LEU A 288 9.00 25.21 0.60
N LYS A 289 8.00 25.81 1.25
CA LYS A 289 7.64 27.24 1.16
C LYS A 289 7.35 27.71 -0.27
N LYS A 290 6.67 26.87 -1.06
CA LYS A 290 6.20 27.16 -2.42
C LYS A 290 4.72 27.54 -2.38
N ASP A 291 4.42 28.71 -1.83
CA ASP A 291 3.05 29.13 -1.48
C ASP A 291 2.07 29.17 -2.66
N GLY A 292 2.56 29.49 -3.87
CA GLY A 292 1.77 29.47 -5.09
C GLY A 292 1.31 28.06 -5.48
N ASP A 293 2.23 27.09 -5.42
CA ASP A 293 1.93 25.68 -5.68
C ASP A 293 1.03 25.10 -4.57
N TYR A 294 1.31 25.42 -3.30
CA TYR A 294 0.45 25.06 -2.18
C TYR A 294 -0.99 25.50 -2.43
N THR A 295 -1.20 26.77 -2.78
CA THR A 295 -2.54 27.33 -3.02
C THR A 295 -3.23 26.64 -4.19
N LYS A 296 -2.51 26.45 -5.30
CA LYS A 296 -3.01 25.79 -6.51
C LYS A 296 -3.49 24.36 -6.23
N PHE A 297 -2.63 23.54 -5.62
CA PHE A 297 -2.93 22.13 -5.42
C PHE A 297 -3.88 21.89 -4.23
N MET A 298 -3.90 22.76 -3.20
CA MET A 298 -4.96 22.72 -2.18
C MET A 298 -6.34 23.02 -2.76
N ALA A 299 -6.44 23.91 -3.75
CA ALA A 299 -7.72 24.12 -4.45
C ALA A 299 -8.13 22.85 -5.21
N ARG A 300 -7.19 22.24 -5.95
CA ARG A 300 -7.44 21.02 -6.74
C ARG A 300 -7.72 19.78 -5.87
N SER A 301 -7.17 19.71 -4.66
CA SER A 301 -7.44 18.62 -3.70
C SER A 301 -8.89 18.56 -3.21
N ASN A 302 -9.70 19.59 -3.50
CA ASN A 302 -11.13 19.63 -3.20
C ASN A 302 -12.00 19.07 -4.35
N ASN A 303 -11.38 18.62 -5.46
CA ASN A 303 -12.09 18.17 -6.66
C ASN A 303 -13.05 16.98 -6.41
N TYR A 304 -12.78 16.13 -5.42
CA TYR A 304 -13.70 15.07 -5.01
C TYR A 304 -15.13 15.57 -4.73
N LYS A 305 -15.29 16.83 -4.26
CA LYS A 305 -16.59 17.45 -3.99
C LYS A 305 -17.40 17.64 -5.27
N ASN A 306 -16.77 17.75 -6.43
CA ASN A 306 -17.44 17.96 -7.71
C ASN A 306 -18.25 16.73 -8.17
N LEU A 307 -17.95 15.55 -7.63
CA LEU A 307 -18.69 14.31 -7.89
C LEU A 307 -19.65 13.93 -6.76
N TRP A 308 -19.76 14.73 -5.71
CA TRP A 308 -20.72 14.47 -4.63
C TRP A 308 -22.16 14.73 -5.05
N HIS A 309 -23.01 13.71 -4.98
CA HIS A 309 -24.43 13.80 -5.27
C HIS A 309 -25.24 13.79 -3.96
N ASN A 310 -25.82 14.94 -3.61
CA ASN A 310 -26.48 15.15 -2.31
C ASN A 310 -27.66 14.20 -2.03
N GLU A 311 -28.49 13.91 -3.03
CA GLU A 311 -29.71 13.10 -2.82
C GLU A 311 -29.38 11.63 -2.53
N THR A 312 -28.38 11.08 -3.20
CA THR A 312 -27.97 9.67 -3.01
C THR A 312 -26.89 9.53 -1.93
N GLN A 313 -26.27 10.65 -1.55
CA GLN A 313 -25.08 10.71 -0.70
C GLN A 313 -24.00 9.75 -1.18
N MET A 314 -23.64 9.87 -2.46
CA MET A 314 -22.64 9.07 -3.16
C MET A 314 -21.75 9.96 -4.05
N PHE A 315 -20.55 9.49 -4.35
CA PHE A 315 -19.76 10.02 -5.46
C PHE A 315 -20.24 9.38 -6.76
N LEU A 316 -20.86 10.15 -7.65
CA LEU A 316 -21.41 9.64 -8.92
C LEU A 316 -20.64 10.19 -10.12
N PRO A 317 -20.55 9.42 -11.22
CA PRO A 317 -19.91 9.89 -12.44
C PRO A 317 -20.70 11.03 -13.10
N LYS A 318 -19.97 11.97 -13.73
CA LYS A 318 -20.51 13.03 -14.58
C LYS A 318 -19.96 12.91 -15.99
N ASP A 319 -20.80 13.20 -16.97
CA ASP A 319 -20.35 13.35 -18.36
C ASP A 319 -19.56 14.66 -18.56
N LYS A 320 -18.98 14.82 -19.76
CA LYS A 320 -18.24 16.03 -20.15
C LYS A 320 -19.08 17.31 -20.15
N ALA A 321 -20.41 17.21 -20.18
CA ALA A 321 -21.33 18.34 -20.15
C ALA A 321 -21.78 18.70 -18.72
N GLY A 322 -21.29 17.97 -17.69
CA GLY A 322 -21.63 18.21 -16.29
C GLY A 322 -22.88 17.48 -15.81
N ASN A 323 -23.50 16.66 -16.66
CA ASN A 323 -24.70 15.90 -16.27
C ASN A 323 -24.31 14.66 -15.48
N TRP A 324 -25.05 14.39 -14.41
CA TRP A 324 -24.93 13.14 -13.66
C TRP A 324 -25.30 11.94 -14.53
N ILE A 325 -24.47 10.90 -14.50
CA ILE A 325 -24.81 9.60 -15.08
C ILE A 325 -25.44 8.77 -13.97
N GLN A 326 -26.73 8.46 -14.13
CA GLN A 326 -27.48 7.67 -13.17
C GLN A 326 -27.03 6.21 -13.22
N ILE A 327 -26.64 5.69 -12.07
CA ILE A 327 -26.07 4.35 -11.92
C ILE A 327 -26.56 3.69 -10.64
N ASP A 328 -26.57 2.36 -10.59
CA ASP A 328 -26.56 1.61 -9.33
C ASP A 328 -25.12 1.60 -8.76
N PRO A 329 -24.83 2.34 -7.67
CA PRO A 329 -23.48 2.41 -7.11
C PRO A 329 -23.01 1.07 -6.52
N LYS A 330 -23.88 0.06 -6.42
CA LYS A 330 -23.51 -1.30 -5.98
C LYS A 330 -22.99 -2.17 -7.12
N PHE A 331 -23.19 -1.80 -8.39
CA PHE A 331 -22.93 -2.69 -9.52
C PHE A 331 -22.41 -2.06 -10.79
N ASP A 332 -22.86 -0.87 -11.10
CA ASP A 332 -22.58 -0.27 -12.39
C ASP A 332 -21.15 0.26 -12.42
N GLY A 333 -20.61 0.39 -13.62
CA GLY A 333 -19.19 0.64 -13.85
C GLY A 333 -18.49 -0.37 -14.75
N GLY A 334 -19.21 -1.31 -15.38
CA GLY A 334 -18.57 -2.32 -16.23
C GLY A 334 -17.79 -3.38 -15.45
N MET A 335 -17.00 -4.20 -16.15
CA MET A 335 -16.15 -5.22 -15.52
C MET A 335 -15.12 -4.56 -14.60
N GLY A 336 -14.97 -5.06 -13.37
CA GLY A 336 -14.12 -4.47 -12.34
C GLY A 336 -14.52 -3.06 -11.89
N GLY A 337 -15.69 -2.54 -12.29
CA GLY A 337 -16.10 -1.16 -11.98
C GLY A 337 -15.42 -0.07 -12.82
N ARG A 338 -14.58 -0.46 -13.77
CA ARG A 338 -13.59 0.40 -14.46
C ARG A 338 -14.12 1.54 -15.31
N ASP A 339 -15.38 1.54 -15.70
CA ASP A 339 -15.97 2.70 -16.37
C ASP A 339 -15.97 3.92 -15.45
N TYR A 340 -16.12 3.72 -14.12
CA TYR A 340 -16.30 4.79 -13.14
C TYR A 340 -15.44 4.65 -11.88
N TYR A 341 -15.32 3.45 -11.33
CA TYR A 341 -14.53 3.12 -10.14
C TYR A 341 -13.31 2.29 -10.56
N ASP A 342 -12.69 1.56 -9.62
CA ASP A 342 -11.56 0.67 -9.91
C ASP A 342 -11.53 -0.49 -8.90
N GLU A 343 -11.56 -1.72 -9.42
CA GLU A 343 -11.68 -3.05 -8.77
C GLU A 343 -12.90 -3.26 -7.84
N ASN A 344 -13.46 -2.18 -7.32
CA ASN A 344 -14.53 -2.13 -6.36
C ASN A 344 -15.67 -1.22 -6.85
N ASN A 345 -16.73 -1.11 -6.06
CA ASN A 345 -17.93 -0.34 -6.42
C ASN A 345 -18.00 1.02 -5.69
N GLY A 346 -19.08 1.77 -5.92
CA GLY A 346 -19.29 3.09 -5.34
C GLY A 346 -19.44 3.10 -3.82
N TRP A 347 -19.80 1.99 -3.18
CA TRP A 347 -19.85 1.90 -1.72
C TRP A 347 -18.46 1.87 -1.09
N THR A 348 -17.47 1.26 -1.75
CA THR A 348 -16.08 1.30 -1.32
C THR A 348 -15.49 2.70 -1.55
N TYR A 349 -15.68 3.25 -2.75
CA TYR A 349 -15.14 4.57 -3.12
C TYR A 349 -15.78 5.75 -2.39
N LEU A 350 -16.95 5.56 -1.79
CA LEU A 350 -17.60 6.54 -0.91
C LEU A 350 -16.66 7.07 0.20
N TRP A 351 -15.67 6.26 0.59
CA TRP A 351 -14.80 6.53 1.72
C TRP A 351 -13.38 6.95 1.32
N LYS A 352 -13.07 7.06 0.02
CA LYS A 352 -11.73 7.42 -0.51
C LYS A 352 -11.49 8.93 -0.50
N VAL A 353 -11.51 9.51 0.70
CA VAL A 353 -11.24 10.93 0.99
C VAL A 353 -10.39 11.06 2.27
N GLN A 354 -9.34 10.25 2.39
CA GLN A 354 -8.56 10.17 3.64
C GLN A 354 -7.85 11.49 3.99
N HIS A 355 -7.53 12.33 3.02
CA HIS A 355 -6.93 13.64 3.24
C HIS A 355 -7.88 14.69 3.83
N ASP A 356 -9.20 14.54 3.65
CA ASP A 356 -10.20 15.47 4.15
C ASP A 356 -11.44 14.75 4.71
N VAL A 357 -11.22 13.87 5.70
CA VAL A 357 -12.30 13.18 6.43
C VAL A 357 -13.29 14.17 7.04
N LYS A 358 -12.82 15.34 7.49
CA LYS A 358 -13.68 16.42 7.99
C LYS A 358 -14.60 16.96 6.89
N GLY A 359 -14.08 17.20 5.70
CA GLY A 359 -14.87 17.61 4.53
C GLY A 359 -15.88 16.54 4.14
N LEU A 360 -15.50 15.25 4.16
CA LEU A 360 -16.42 14.14 3.91
C LEU A 360 -17.56 14.11 4.94
N ILE A 361 -17.28 14.26 6.23
CA ILE A 361 -18.31 14.39 7.28
C ILE A 361 -19.25 15.57 6.98
N GLY A 362 -18.72 16.68 6.49
CA GLY A 362 -19.51 17.83 6.05
C GLY A 362 -20.47 17.50 4.90
N LEU A 363 -20.02 16.73 3.90
CA LEU A 363 -20.86 16.29 2.77
C LEU A 363 -22.03 15.40 3.22
N PHE A 364 -21.84 14.58 4.26
CA PHE A 364 -22.93 13.81 4.88
C PHE A 364 -23.89 14.67 5.72
N GLY A 365 -23.58 15.94 5.96
CA GLY A 365 -24.37 16.81 6.85
C GLY A 365 -24.04 16.63 8.33
N GLY A 366 -22.87 16.08 8.66
CA GLY A 366 -22.36 15.98 10.02
C GLY A 366 -22.11 14.54 10.51
N VAL A 367 -21.53 14.45 11.71
CA VAL A 367 -21.00 13.22 12.29
C VAL A 367 -22.05 12.09 12.38
N ASN A 368 -23.29 12.42 12.77
CA ASN A 368 -24.34 11.42 12.93
C ASN A 368 -24.75 10.75 11.61
N SER A 369 -24.85 11.53 10.52
CA SER A 369 -25.19 10.97 9.20
C SER A 369 -24.02 10.18 8.62
N PHE A 370 -22.79 10.69 8.77
CA PHE A 370 -21.56 9.98 8.42
C PHE A 370 -21.49 8.62 9.11
N GLU A 371 -21.66 8.58 10.43
CA GLU A 371 -21.64 7.33 11.19
C GLU A 371 -22.77 6.38 10.78
N SER A 372 -23.98 6.91 10.54
CA SER A 372 -25.11 6.11 10.09
C SER A 372 -24.87 5.47 8.72
N LYS A 373 -24.24 6.20 7.79
CA LYS A 373 -23.85 5.67 6.48
C LYS A 373 -22.74 4.62 6.61
N LEU A 374 -21.80 4.81 7.54
CA LEU A 374 -20.75 3.84 7.82
C LEU A 374 -21.32 2.56 8.47
N ASP A 375 -22.32 2.68 9.35
CA ASP A 375 -23.08 1.54 9.87
C ASP A 375 -23.85 0.83 8.75
N GLN A 376 -24.35 1.60 7.77
CA GLN A 376 -25.07 1.08 6.62
C GLN A 376 -24.15 0.26 5.72
N LEU A 377 -22.92 0.70 5.45
CA LEU A 377 -21.93 -0.05 4.65
C LEU A 377 -21.85 -1.53 5.07
N TYR A 378 -21.74 -1.80 6.38
CA TYR A 378 -21.59 -3.16 6.90
C TYR A 378 -22.88 -3.99 6.96
N ARG A 379 -24.04 -3.42 6.61
CA ARG A 379 -25.35 -4.08 6.63
C ARG A 379 -26.08 -4.02 5.30
N GLU A 380 -25.63 -3.15 4.40
CA GLU A 380 -26.22 -2.95 3.09
C GLU A 380 -26.14 -4.24 2.29
N SER A 381 -27.26 -4.59 1.65
CA SER A 381 -27.33 -5.77 0.81
C SER A 381 -26.50 -5.57 -0.46
N LEU A 382 -25.91 -6.66 -0.97
CA LEU A 382 -25.31 -6.70 -2.29
C LEU A 382 -26.31 -6.33 -3.41
N GLY A 383 -27.61 -6.50 -3.13
CA GLY A 383 -28.69 -6.27 -4.10
C GLY A 383 -28.81 -7.34 -5.17
N ARG A 384 -27.98 -8.38 -5.10
CA ARG A 384 -27.90 -9.51 -6.05
C ARG A 384 -27.23 -10.71 -5.42
N SER A 385 -27.17 -11.82 -6.14
CA SER A 385 -26.41 -12.98 -5.69
C SER A 385 -24.91 -12.68 -5.68
N LYS A 386 -24.19 -13.40 -4.81
CA LYS A 386 -22.73 -13.35 -4.76
C LYS A 386 -22.08 -13.75 -6.09
N TYR A 387 -22.69 -14.71 -6.80
CA TYR A 387 -22.23 -15.15 -8.12
C TYR A 387 -22.27 -14.02 -9.15
N GLU A 388 -23.37 -13.28 -9.22
CA GLU A 388 -23.50 -12.14 -10.13
C GLU A 388 -22.54 -11.00 -9.78
N LEU A 389 -22.34 -10.74 -8.48
CA LEU A 389 -21.37 -9.72 -8.05
C LEU A 389 -19.96 -10.10 -8.51
N TRP A 390 -19.49 -11.30 -8.20
CA TRP A 390 -18.13 -11.74 -8.52
C TRP A 390 -17.87 -11.96 -10.00
N ALA A 391 -18.90 -12.26 -10.79
CA ALA A 391 -18.78 -12.25 -12.24
C ALA A 391 -18.39 -10.88 -12.79
N LYS A 392 -18.63 -9.79 -12.04
CA LYS A 392 -18.25 -8.43 -12.41
C LYS A 392 -17.07 -7.88 -11.58
N PHE A 393 -17.04 -8.14 -10.27
CA PHE A 393 -16.04 -7.66 -9.33
C PHE A 393 -15.34 -8.85 -8.68
N PRO A 394 -14.37 -9.49 -9.38
CA PRO A 394 -13.66 -10.64 -8.84
C PRO A 394 -12.90 -10.29 -7.55
N ASP A 395 -12.43 -9.06 -7.42
CA ASP A 395 -11.58 -8.59 -6.31
C ASP A 395 -12.41 -8.12 -5.10
N PHE A 396 -13.75 -8.08 -5.22
CA PHE A 396 -14.67 -7.76 -4.12
C PHE A 396 -14.87 -8.99 -3.21
N THR A 397 -13.83 -9.35 -2.46
CA THR A 397 -13.82 -10.52 -1.57
C THR A 397 -13.79 -10.10 -0.09
N GLY A 398 -13.80 -11.05 0.85
CA GLY A 398 -13.87 -10.74 2.28
C GLY A 398 -15.12 -9.94 2.68
N ILE A 399 -16.27 -10.30 2.11
CA ILE A 399 -17.50 -9.47 2.11
C ILE A 399 -18.14 -9.36 3.49
N THR A 400 -18.42 -8.13 3.93
CA THR A 400 -19.28 -7.81 5.09
C THR A 400 -20.26 -6.69 4.72
N GLY A 401 -21.48 -7.05 4.25
CA GLY A 401 -22.38 -6.08 3.63
C GLY A 401 -21.80 -5.60 2.30
N GLN A 402 -21.62 -4.29 2.15
CA GLN A 402 -20.92 -3.65 1.03
C GLN A 402 -19.45 -3.31 1.34
N PHE A 403 -18.88 -3.82 2.43
CA PHE A 403 -17.44 -3.73 2.71
C PHE A 403 -16.70 -4.94 2.13
N SER A 404 -15.57 -4.71 1.46
CA SER A 404 -14.67 -5.76 0.97
C SER A 404 -13.34 -5.71 1.72
N MET A 405 -12.98 -6.78 2.46
CA MET A 405 -11.68 -6.85 3.12
C MET A 405 -10.54 -7.20 2.17
N GLY A 406 -10.85 -7.81 1.01
CA GLY A 406 -9.85 -8.36 0.12
C GLY A 406 -9.21 -7.39 -0.86
N ASN A 407 -9.42 -6.07 -0.68
CA ASN A 407 -8.87 -5.06 -1.57
C ASN A 407 -8.65 -3.73 -0.81
N GLU A 408 -7.64 -3.00 -1.26
CA GLU A 408 -6.89 -1.91 -0.63
C GLU A 408 -7.71 -0.66 -0.33
N PRO A 409 -8.62 -0.19 -1.22
CA PRO A 409 -9.45 0.97 -0.98
C PRO A 409 -10.31 0.87 0.27
N SER A 410 -10.44 -0.32 0.86
CA SER A 410 -11.24 -0.57 2.05
C SER A 410 -10.47 -0.48 3.38
N PHE A 411 -9.13 -0.58 3.38
CA PHE A 411 -8.36 -0.84 4.61
C PHE A 411 -8.53 0.22 5.71
N HIS A 412 -8.66 1.50 5.35
CA HIS A 412 -8.84 2.58 6.32
C HIS A 412 -10.29 2.72 6.82
N ILE A 413 -11.28 2.18 6.10
CA ILE A 413 -12.71 2.41 6.38
C ILE A 413 -13.12 2.03 7.81
N PRO A 414 -12.71 0.89 8.39
CA PRO A 414 -13.11 0.53 9.76
C PRO A 414 -12.62 1.53 10.81
N TYR A 415 -11.54 2.26 10.52
CA TYR A 415 -10.98 3.29 11.39
C TYR A 415 -11.72 4.62 11.33
N LEU A 416 -12.62 4.80 10.36
CA LEU A 416 -13.38 6.04 10.20
C LEU A 416 -14.34 6.32 11.37
N TYR A 417 -14.76 5.31 12.15
CA TYR A 417 -15.54 5.55 13.37
C TYR A 417 -14.75 6.32 14.46
N ASN A 418 -13.42 6.38 14.39
CA ASN A 418 -12.63 7.22 15.29
C ASN A 418 -12.83 8.71 15.03
N PHE A 419 -13.34 9.09 13.84
CA PHE A 419 -13.76 10.46 13.52
C PHE A 419 -15.24 10.72 13.85
N SER A 420 -15.90 9.78 14.54
CA SER A 420 -17.25 9.92 15.06
C SER A 420 -17.27 9.78 16.58
N SER A 421 -18.46 9.86 17.18
CA SER A 421 -18.65 9.64 18.62
C SER A 421 -18.63 8.16 19.02
N SER A 422 -18.17 7.26 18.13
CA SER A 422 -18.20 5.81 18.33
C SER A 422 -16.87 5.07 18.04
N PRO A 423 -15.70 5.46 18.60
CA PRO A 423 -14.45 4.70 18.46
C PRO A 423 -14.55 3.21 18.82
N TRP A 424 -15.45 2.85 19.74
CA TRP A 424 -15.73 1.45 20.09
C TRP A 424 -16.21 0.61 18.90
N LYS A 425 -16.78 1.22 17.85
CA LYS A 425 -17.13 0.54 16.60
C LYS A 425 -15.90 0.19 15.78
N THR A 426 -14.87 1.05 15.71
CA THR A 426 -13.57 0.69 15.13
C THR A 426 -13.00 -0.54 15.83
N GLN A 427 -12.96 -0.54 17.17
CA GLN A 427 -12.45 -1.66 17.97
C GLN A 427 -13.19 -2.97 17.65
N LYS A 428 -14.53 -2.91 17.58
CA LYS A 428 -15.37 -4.07 17.18
C LYS A 428 -15.03 -4.57 15.78
N ARG A 429 -14.93 -3.66 14.80
CA ARG A 429 -14.73 -4.00 13.38
C ARG A 429 -13.35 -4.58 13.14
N ILE A 430 -12.29 -3.95 13.63
CA ILE A 430 -10.93 -4.45 13.44
C ILE A 430 -10.77 -5.86 13.99
N ARG A 431 -11.26 -6.11 15.21
CA ARG A 431 -11.18 -7.43 15.83
C ARG A 431 -11.99 -8.47 15.08
N PHE A 432 -13.19 -8.11 14.59
CA PHE A 432 -13.99 -8.99 13.74
C PHE A 432 -13.29 -9.31 12.41
N LEU A 433 -12.71 -8.32 11.74
CA LEU A 433 -12.07 -8.50 10.43
C LEU A 433 -10.80 -9.37 10.55
N LEU A 434 -9.92 -9.07 11.51
CA LEU A 434 -8.73 -9.89 11.80
C LEU A 434 -9.11 -11.34 12.13
N ASP A 435 -10.07 -11.53 13.04
CA ASP A 435 -10.48 -12.87 13.44
C ASP A 435 -11.21 -13.62 12.31
N THR A 436 -11.86 -12.95 11.36
CA THR A 436 -12.63 -13.61 10.29
C THR A 436 -11.75 -13.98 9.10
N TRP A 437 -10.93 -13.04 8.63
CA TRP A 437 -10.30 -13.13 7.31
C TRP A 437 -8.82 -13.51 7.34
N PHE A 438 -8.13 -13.29 8.46
CA PHE A 438 -6.68 -13.47 8.55
C PHE A 438 -6.31 -14.68 9.41
N LYS A 439 -6.76 -15.86 8.95
CA LYS A 439 -6.51 -17.16 9.59
C LYS A 439 -5.08 -17.66 9.34
N ASP A 440 -4.59 -18.56 10.18
CA ASP A 440 -3.27 -19.18 10.07
C ASP A 440 -3.25 -20.42 9.14
N ASN A 441 -3.93 -20.33 7.99
CA ASN A 441 -4.01 -21.39 7.00
C ASN A 441 -4.01 -20.83 5.57
N VAL A 442 -4.08 -21.71 4.57
CA VAL A 442 -4.00 -21.35 3.14
C VAL A 442 -5.12 -20.44 2.63
N PHE A 443 -6.18 -20.22 3.41
CA PHE A 443 -7.27 -19.29 3.11
C PHE A 443 -7.19 -17.98 3.92
N GLY A 444 -6.06 -17.74 4.59
CA GLY A 444 -5.84 -16.63 5.53
C GLY A 444 -5.59 -15.26 4.91
N ILE A 445 -5.82 -15.11 3.61
CA ILE A 445 -5.74 -13.84 2.88
C ILE A 445 -7.03 -13.75 2.06
N PRO A 446 -7.91 -12.76 2.32
CA PRO A 446 -9.24 -12.71 1.72
C PRO A 446 -9.24 -12.33 0.23
N GLY A 447 -8.17 -11.75 -0.29
CA GLY A 447 -7.97 -11.37 -1.70
C GLY A 447 -6.51 -11.54 -2.10
N ASP A 448 -6.04 -10.76 -3.07
CA ASP A 448 -4.61 -10.68 -3.37
C ASP A 448 -3.87 -10.05 -2.17
N GLU A 449 -2.58 -10.35 -2.03
CA GLU A 449 -1.77 -9.87 -0.89
C GLU A 449 -1.14 -8.50 -1.17
N ASP A 450 -0.99 -8.19 -2.46
CA ASP A 450 -0.53 -6.93 -3.03
C ASP A 450 0.81 -6.45 -2.50
N GLY A 451 1.76 -7.40 -2.47
CA GLY A 451 3.18 -7.11 -2.28
C GLY A 451 3.55 -6.57 -0.91
N GLY A 452 2.71 -6.81 0.10
CA GLY A 452 2.83 -6.21 1.44
C GLY A 452 1.71 -5.21 1.77
N GLY A 453 0.92 -4.74 0.79
CA GLY A 453 -0.17 -3.78 0.98
C GLY A 453 -1.19 -4.27 2.01
N MET A 454 -1.74 -5.49 1.81
CA MET A 454 -2.72 -6.07 2.73
C MET A 454 -2.10 -6.52 4.04
N THR A 455 -0.93 -7.15 4.02
CA THR A 455 -0.32 -7.67 5.25
C THR A 455 0.21 -6.57 6.15
N ALA A 456 0.59 -5.39 5.62
CA ALA A 456 0.89 -4.23 6.44
C ALA A 456 -0.34 -3.74 7.23
N PHE A 457 -1.55 -3.80 6.66
CA PHE A 457 -2.79 -3.56 7.41
C PHE A 457 -2.94 -4.57 8.56
N VAL A 458 -2.65 -5.85 8.34
CA VAL A 458 -2.71 -6.89 9.38
C VAL A 458 -1.71 -6.59 10.51
N VAL A 459 -0.47 -6.23 10.18
CA VAL A 459 0.56 -5.91 11.16
C VAL A 459 0.13 -4.72 12.03
N PHE A 460 -0.19 -3.58 11.41
CA PHE A 460 -0.67 -2.39 12.12
C PHE A 460 -1.89 -2.69 13.00
N SER A 461 -2.92 -3.28 12.41
CA SER A 461 -4.18 -3.55 13.09
C SER A 461 -4.00 -4.52 14.27
N SER A 462 -3.10 -5.50 14.14
CA SER A 462 -2.78 -6.45 15.22
C SER A 462 -2.06 -5.80 16.39
N LEU A 463 -1.19 -4.82 16.10
CA LEU A 463 -0.54 -3.97 17.11
C LEU A 463 -1.53 -3.00 17.78
N GLY A 464 -2.67 -2.74 17.15
CA GLY A 464 -3.76 -1.95 17.70
C GLY A 464 -3.80 -0.50 17.20
N PHE A 465 -3.11 -0.15 16.10
CA PHE A 465 -3.16 1.20 15.53
C PHE A 465 -2.89 1.19 14.01
N TYR A 466 -3.31 2.23 13.28
CA TYR A 466 -3.18 2.31 11.81
C TYR A 466 -2.98 3.74 11.29
N PRO A 467 -2.23 3.95 10.19
CA PRO A 467 -2.11 5.26 9.54
C PRO A 467 -3.25 5.49 8.54
N VAL A 468 -4.36 6.11 8.96
CA VAL A 468 -5.51 6.36 8.06
C VAL A 468 -5.14 7.29 6.89
N THR A 469 -4.28 8.28 7.16
CA THR A 469 -3.89 9.31 6.19
C THR A 469 -2.37 9.39 6.08
N PRO A 470 -1.71 8.48 5.33
CA PRO A 470 -0.29 8.64 4.99
C PRO A 470 0.02 10.06 4.50
N GLY A 471 1.11 10.65 4.99
CA GLY A 471 1.40 12.08 4.80
C GLY A 471 0.95 12.95 5.98
N THR A 472 0.13 12.43 6.90
CA THR A 472 -0.06 13.00 8.24
C THR A 472 0.63 12.09 9.26
N PRO A 473 1.61 12.57 10.05
CA PRO A 473 2.40 11.74 10.98
C PRO A 473 1.62 11.40 12.26
N VAL A 474 0.42 10.82 12.11
CA VAL A 474 -0.50 10.44 13.17
C VAL A 474 -1.01 9.02 12.92
N TYR A 475 -1.10 8.24 13.99
CA TYR A 475 -1.72 6.92 13.99
C TYR A 475 -3.02 6.96 14.78
N THR A 476 -4.02 6.24 14.27
CA THR A 476 -5.29 6.07 14.96
C THR A 476 -5.34 4.75 15.71
N ILE A 477 -5.97 4.72 16.88
CA ILE A 477 -6.04 3.55 17.75
C ILE A 477 -7.22 2.66 17.34
N GLY A 478 -6.94 1.39 17.07
CA GLY A 478 -7.92 0.34 16.84
C GLY A 478 -8.16 -0.49 18.10
N SER A 479 -7.93 -1.80 18.01
CA SER A 479 -7.96 -2.70 19.17
C SER A 479 -6.90 -3.79 18.98
N PRO A 480 -5.90 -3.90 19.87
CA PRO A 480 -4.80 -4.84 19.71
C PRO A 480 -5.25 -6.30 19.86
N LEU A 481 -4.45 -7.22 19.29
CA LEU A 481 -4.60 -8.66 19.50
C LEU A 481 -3.80 -9.18 20.69
N PHE A 482 -2.68 -8.54 21.00
CA PHE A 482 -1.71 -8.98 22.00
C PHE A 482 -1.90 -8.19 23.31
N GLU A 483 -1.56 -8.81 24.44
CA GLU A 483 -1.52 -8.14 25.74
C GLU A 483 -0.34 -7.17 25.82
N LYS A 484 0.76 -7.50 25.14
CA LYS A 484 1.90 -6.62 24.96
C LYS A 484 2.45 -6.78 23.55
N ALA A 485 2.78 -5.66 22.92
CA ALA A 485 3.65 -5.62 21.75
C ALA A 485 4.77 -4.60 21.99
N SER A 486 5.97 -4.88 21.51
CA SER A 486 7.14 -4.02 21.64
C SER A 486 7.84 -3.96 20.30
N ILE A 487 8.15 -2.75 19.83
CA ILE A 487 8.85 -2.51 18.57
C ILE A 487 10.22 -1.95 18.89
N ASP A 488 11.27 -2.67 18.53
CA ASP A 488 12.65 -2.21 18.65
C ASP A 488 12.94 -1.23 17.52
N LEU A 489 13.14 0.03 17.88
CA LEU A 489 13.33 1.11 16.93
C LEU A 489 14.81 1.22 16.53
N PRO A 490 15.11 1.65 15.27
CA PRO A 490 16.48 1.80 14.79
C PRO A 490 17.36 2.74 15.62
N ASN A 491 16.76 3.66 16.38
CA ASN A 491 17.47 4.59 17.26
C ASN A 491 17.81 3.98 18.64
N GLY A 492 17.62 2.67 18.83
CA GLY A 492 17.90 1.94 20.06
C GLY A 492 16.84 2.11 21.15
N LYS A 493 15.74 2.83 20.86
CA LYS A 493 14.58 2.94 21.75
C LYS A 493 13.57 1.83 21.45
N GLN A 494 12.56 1.73 22.29
CA GLN A 494 11.49 0.75 22.11
C GLN A 494 10.13 1.43 22.26
N PHE A 495 9.26 1.29 21.27
CA PHE A 495 7.85 1.67 21.41
C PHE A 495 7.06 0.48 21.97
N GLN A 496 6.15 0.73 22.91
CA GLN A 496 5.38 -0.34 23.56
C GLN A 496 3.88 -0.06 23.49
N VAL A 497 3.12 -1.11 23.16
CA VAL A 497 1.67 -1.17 23.37
C VAL A 497 1.39 -2.19 24.46
N ILE A 498 0.84 -1.74 25.59
CA ILE A 498 0.47 -2.58 26.74
C ILE A 498 -1.05 -2.57 26.85
N ALA A 499 -1.70 -3.66 26.49
CA ALA A 499 -3.14 -3.82 26.50
C ALA A 499 -3.55 -4.75 27.64
N ASN A 500 -3.73 -4.17 28.82
CA ASN A 500 -4.07 -4.90 30.04
C ASN A 500 -5.39 -5.66 29.87
N LYS A 501 -5.35 -6.96 30.18
CA LYS A 501 -6.48 -7.91 30.06
C LYS A 501 -6.95 -8.15 28.62
N CYS A 502 -6.17 -7.78 27.60
CA CYS A 502 -6.53 -8.04 26.20
C CYS A 502 -6.81 -9.52 25.97
N SER A 503 -7.93 -9.83 25.33
CA SER A 503 -8.26 -11.20 24.94
C SER A 503 -9.25 -11.20 23.78
N VAL A 504 -9.66 -12.38 23.32
CA VAL A 504 -10.76 -12.54 22.35
C VAL A 504 -12.05 -11.87 22.85
N VAL A 505 -12.29 -11.92 24.16
CA VAL A 505 -13.47 -11.33 24.82
C VAL A 505 -13.23 -9.85 25.11
N ASN A 506 -12.11 -9.51 25.73
CA ASN A 506 -11.77 -8.16 26.16
C ASN A 506 -11.11 -7.39 25.01
N LYS A 507 -11.95 -6.78 24.18
CA LYS A 507 -11.53 -6.09 22.96
C LYS A 507 -11.83 -4.59 22.93
N TYR A 508 -12.51 -4.08 23.96
CA TYR A 508 -12.89 -2.69 24.03
C TYR A 508 -11.99 -1.90 24.98
N ILE A 509 -11.50 -0.76 24.55
CA ILE A 509 -10.67 0.13 25.37
C ILE A 509 -11.58 0.84 26.38
N GLN A 510 -11.24 0.70 27.65
CA GLN A 510 -11.94 1.32 28.78
C GLN A 510 -11.28 2.63 29.17
N SER A 511 -9.96 2.70 29.11
CA SER A 511 -9.16 3.91 29.28
C SER A 511 -7.81 3.74 28.58
N ALA A 512 -7.16 4.84 28.24
CA ALA A 512 -5.83 4.84 27.64
C ALA A 512 -4.92 5.85 28.32
N LYS A 513 -3.61 5.55 28.30
CA LYS A 513 -2.55 6.50 28.65
C LYS A 513 -1.45 6.45 27.60
N PHE A 514 -0.79 7.57 27.39
CA PHE A 514 0.46 7.65 26.63
C PHE A 514 1.54 8.22 27.54
N ASP A 515 2.61 7.45 27.79
CA ASP A 515 3.67 7.79 28.74
C ASP A 515 3.13 8.24 30.10
N GLY A 516 2.14 7.48 30.62
CA GLY A 516 1.49 7.75 31.91
C GLY A 516 0.47 8.89 31.91
N LYS A 517 0.37 9.69 30.84
CA LYS A 517 -0.64 10.77 30.72
C LYS A 517 -1.94 10.21 30.16
N VAL A 518 -3.08 10.66 30.69
CA VAL A 518 -4.40 10.26 30.18
C VAL A 518 -4.52 10.61 28.70
N LEU A 519 -4.95 9.63 27.91
CA LEU A 519 -5.21 9.77 26.49
C LEU A 519 -6.71 9.56 26.23
N ASP A 520 -7.44 10.66 26.08
CA ASP A 520 -8.89 10.66 25.85
C ASP A 520 -9.28 10.72 24.36
N THR A 521 -8.29 10.68 23.46
CA THR A 521 -8.44 10.71 22.01
C THR A 521 -7.87 9.44 21.38
N PRO A 522 -8.44 8.89 20.29
CA PRO A 522 -7.96 7.67 19.66
C PRO A 522 -6.75 7.91 18.74
N TRP A 523 -5.81 8.80 19.10
CA TRP A 523 -4.69 9.19 18.25
C TRP A 523 -3.39 9.36 19.04
N PHE A 524 -2.27 9.10 18.38
CA PHE A 524 -0.94 9.51 18.83
C PHE A 524 -0.06 9.81 17.61
N THR A 525 1.01 10.56 17.81
CA THR A 525 1.89 11.04 16.73
C THR A 525 3.02 10.07 16.43
N HIS A 526 3.60 10.18 15.24
CA HIS A 526 4.82 9.46 14.87
C HIS A 526 5.98 9.83 15.78
N ASP A 527 6.15 11.11 16.15
CA ASP A 527 7.19 11.56 17.07
C ASP A 527 7.10 10.87 18.43
N GLN A 528 5.89 10.73 18.97
CA GLN A 528 5.65 9.97 20.20
C GLN A 528 6.05 8.50 20.06
N LEU A 529 5.79 7.87 18.91
CA LEU A 529 6.20 6.50 18.63
C LEU A 529 7.73 6.39 18.60
N VAL A 530 8.40 7.14 17.72
CA VAL A 530 9.87 7.02 17.53
C VAL A 530 10.67 7.54 18.72
N ALA A 531 10.05 8.31 19.61
CA ALA A 531 10.62 8.68 20.90
C ALA A 531 10.71 7.52 21.90
N GLY A 532 10.20 6.33 21.58
CA GLY A 532 10.14 5.16 22.46
C GLY A 532 8.94 5.19 23.40
N GLY A 533 7.84 5.78 22.95
CA GLY A 533 6.64 5.98 23.76
C GLY A 533 5.98 4.67 24.21
N LYS A 534 5.15 4.79 25.25
CA LYS A 534 4.38 3.68 25.83
C LYS A 534 2.89 4.00 25.79
N LEU A 535 2.16 3.29 24.92
CA LEU A 535 0.70 3.29 24.87
C LEU A 535 0.15 2.22 25.82
N GLU A 536 -0.57 2.64 26.86
CA GLU A 536 -1.16 1.76 27.86
C GLU A 536 -2.69 1.78 27.70
N LEU A 537 -3.30 0.61 27.53
CA LEU A 537 -4.73 0.44 27.30
C LEU A 537 -5.31 -0.51 28.36
N GLU A 538 -6.40 -0.10 29.01
CA GLU A 538 -7.20 -1.00 29.84
C GLU A 538 -8.31 -1.61 28.99
N MET A 539 -8.31 -2.93 28.82
CA MET A 539 -9.27 -3.63 27.96
C MET A 539 -10.44 -4.20 28.76
N GLY A 540 -11.63 -4.24 28.15
CA GLY A 540 -12.85 -4.76 28.74
C GLY A 540 -13.76 -5.47 27.73
N PRO A 541 -14.74 -6.25 28.22
CA PRO A 541 -15.61 -7.08 27.39
C PRO A 541 -16.74 -6.28 26.71
N LEU A 542 -17.07 -5.08 27.23
CA LEU A 542 -18.14 -4.24 26.72
C LEU A 542 -17.60 -2.87 26.25
N PRO A 543 -18.26 -2.24 25.26
CA PRO A 543 -17.88 -0.91 24.79
C PRO A 543 -17.89 0.13 25.92
N ASN A 544 -16.79 0.87 26.07
CA ASN A 544 -16.85 2.17 26.74
C ASN A 544 -17.25 3.23 25.70
N LYS A 545 -18.43 3.82 25.84
CA LYS A 545 -18.96 4.84 24.93
C LYS A 545 -18.48 6.26 25.24
N THR A 546 -17.69 6.46 26.29
CA THR A 546 -17.18 7.78 26.70
C THR A 546 -15.70 7.98 26.43
N TRP A 547 -14.95 6.93 26.10
CA TRP A 547 -13.53 7.05 25.74
C TRP A 547 -13.37 7.38 24.25
N GLY A 548 -12.44 8.27 23.92
CA GLY A 548 -12.09 8.58 22.53
C GLY A 548 -13.05 9.52 21.80
N VAL A 549 -14.00 10.15 22.51
CA VAL A 549 -15.05 11.00 21.92
C VAL A 549 -14.80 12.51 22.07
N LYS A 550 -13.63 12.90 22.60
CA LYS A 550 -13.25 14.29 22.85
C LYS A 550 -12.47 14.92 21.70
#